data_AF-A0A9R0RSP9-F1
#
_entry.id   AF-A0A9R0RSP9-F1
#
_cell.length_a   1.000
_cell.length_b   1.000
_cell.length_c   1.000
_cell.angle_alpha   90.00
_cell.angle_beta   90.00
_cell.angle_gamma   90.00
#
_symmetry.space_group_name_H-M   'P 1'
#
loop_
_entity.id
_entity.type
_entity.pdbx_description
1 polymer ?
#
loop_
_entity_poly.entity_id
_entity_poly.type
_entity_poly.pdbx_seq_one_letter_code
_entity_poly.pdbx_strand_id
1 'polypeptide(L)'
;MDWNYGPEEQVLWPASVLAGVLMCAAVYKVTKKVSSSCFKCYDGLSPMQKLEWNNRGFSTVHALVAAAVSFYLVMISGLFSEDVNGIIIDRKSWLSDSMFGVSIGYFFTDLAMILWHFPSLGGKEFLLHHGLSMYAICLALFSGKAHMYILMVLFTEATTPFVNLRWYLDVAGQKDHNLYLYNGLAMFVGWLIARIILFVYFFTHVYSHYDQVKSIFALGFYGIMTVPPTLAVMNVFWFRKICRGMVRTLSKMKQHTANGKTD
;
A
#
# COMPACT_ATOMS: atom_id res chain seq x y z
N MET A 1 -14.94 11.03 25.93
CA MET A 1 -14.46 10.51 24.64
C MET A 1 -14.60 9.02 24.78
N ASP A 2 -15.70 8.48 24.26
CA ASP A 2 -16.00 7.07 24.42
C ASP A 2 -15.24 6.35 23.32
N TRP A 3 -14.12 5.74 23.70
CA TRP A 3 -13.28 5.00 22.77
C TRP A 3 -14.07 3.81 22.23
N ASN A 4 -13.91 3.54 20.94
CA ASN A 4 -14.50 2.40 20.25
C ASN A 4 -13.77 1.10 20.64
N TYR A 5 -13.79 0.76 21.93
CA TYR A 5 -13.02 -0.36 22.49
C TYR A 5 -13.91 -1.19 23.43
N GLY A 6 -14.80 -1.96 22.82
CA GLY A 6 -15.68 -2.89 23.52
C GLY A 6 -15.05 -4.28 23.75
N PRO A 7 -15.82 -5.22 24.33
CA PRO A 7 -15.35 -6.59 24.57
C PRO A 7 -14.93 -7.33 23.29
N GLU A 8 -15.60 -7.06 22.16
CA GLU A 8 -15.24 -7.65 20.87
C GLU A 8 -13.92 -7.09 20.35
N GLU A 9 -13.73 -5.77 20.39
CA GLU A 9 -12.50 -5.11 19.94
C GLU A 9 -11.27 -5.53 20.76
N GLN A 10 -11.45 -5.80 22.06
CA GLN A 10 -10.40 -6.31 22.96
C GLN A 10 -9.79 -7.63 22.47
N VAL A 11 -10.54 -8.44 21.74
CA VAL A 11 -10.08 -9.71 21.19
C VAL A 11 -9.71 -9.54 19.71
N LEU A 12 -10.57 -8.88 18.94
CA LEU A 12 -10.44 -8.77 17.49
C LEU A 12 -9.18 -8.03 17.08
N TRP A 13 -8.88 -6.88 17.70
CA TRP A 13 -7.74 -6.06 17.26
C TRP A 13 -6.40 -6.73 17.55
N PRO A 14 -6.11 -7.24 18.78
CA PRO A 14 -4.85 -7.93 19.04
C PRO A 14 -4.71 -9.20 18.19
N ALA A 15 -5.79 -9.97 18.01
CA ALA A 15 -5.76 -11.17 17.17
C ALA A 15 -5.44 -10.82 15.71
N SER A 16 -6.03 -9.74 15.18
CA SER A 16 -5.79 -9.28 13.81
C SER A 16 -4.36 -8.75 13.62
N VAL A 17 -3.83 -8.00 14.60
CA VAL A 17 -2.42 -7.55 14.61
C VAL A 17 -1.48 -8.75 14.61
N LEU A 18 -1.72 -9.72 15.49
CA LEU A 18 -0.94 -10.95 15.55
C LEU A 18 -1.03 -11.72 14.22
N ALA A 19 -2.21 -11.81 13.61
CA ALA A 19 -2.39 -12.43 12.30
C ALA A 19 -1.54 -11.74 11.21
N GLY A 20 -1.46 -10.40 11.22
CA GLY A 20 -0.59 -9.64 10.32
C GLY A 20 0.90 -9.96 10.51
N VAL A 21 1.37 -10.05 11.76
CA VAL A 21 2.76 -10.43 12.09
C VAL A 21 3.06 -11.87 11.66
N LEU A 22 2.15 -12.80 11.98
CA LEU A 22 2.30 -14.22 11.62
C LEU A 22 2.27 -14.41 10.10
N MET A 23 1.42 -13.68 9.38
CA MET A 23 1.39 -13.64 7.92
C MET A 23 2.75 -13.23 7.37
N CYS A 24 3.34 -12.15 7.89
CA CYS A 24 4.66 -11.70 7.44
C CYS A 24 5.73 -12.79 7.64
N ALA A 25 5.78 -13.40 8.82
CA ALA A 25 6.73 -14.47 9.13
C ALA A 25 6.52 -15.71 8.25
N ALA A 26 5.27 -16.11 8.02
CA ALA A 26 4.93 -17.25 7.19
C ALA A 26 5.30 -17.01 5.72
N VAL A 27 4.87 -15.88 5.15
CA VAL A 27 5.14 -15.53 3.75
C VAL A 27 6.63 -15.28 3.52
N TYR A 28 7.37 -14.71 4.47
CA TYR A 28 8.82 -14.58 4.36
C TYR A 28 9.50 -15.96 4.19
N LYS A 29 9.12 -16.94 5.02
CA LYS A 29 9.65 -18.32 4.93
C LYS A 29 9.26 -19.01 3.63
N VAL A 30 8.00 -18.87 3.22
CA VAL A 30 7.50 -19.44 1.95
C VAL A 30 8.23 -18.81 0.76
N THR A 31 8.34 -17.48 0.73
CA THR A 31 9.04 -16.73 -0.33
C THR A 31 10.49 -17.19 -0.44
N LYS A 32 11.19 -17.34 0.70
CA LYS A 32 12.56 -17.86 0.72
C LYS A 32 12.66 -19.25 0.10
N LYS A 33 11.79 -20.19 0.51
CA LYS A 33 11.79 -21.59 0.04
C LYS A 33 11.43 -21.71 -1.44
N VAL A 34 10.38 -21.00 -1.87
CA VAL A 34 9.95 -20.98 -3.27
C VAL A 34 11.04 -20.34 -4.11
N SER A 35 11.65 -19.24 -3.65
CA SER A 35 12.62 -18.50 -4.44
C SER A 35 13.92 -19.27 -4.68
N SER A 36 14.45 -19.95 -3.65
CA SER A 36 15.63 -20.81 -3.83
C SER A 36 15.37 -22.01 -4.74
N SER A 37 14.10 -22.45 -4.85
CA SER A 37 13.74 -23.61 -5.67
C SER A 37 13.41 -23.24 -7.11
N CYS A 38 12.78 -22.08 -7.32
CA CYS A 38 12.23 -21.67 -8.62
C CYS A 38 13.07 -20.62 -9.35
N PHE A 39 13.89 -19.82 -8.65
CA PHE A 39 14.64 -18.73 -9.25
C PHE A 39 16.15 -18.91 -9.04
N LYS A 40 16.85 -19.39 -10.09
CA LYS A 40 18.31 -19.59 -10.04
C LYS A 40 19.10 -18.33 -9.65
N CYS A 41 18.61 -17.14 -10.00
CA CYS A 41 19.26 -15.88 -9.64
C CYS A 41 19.26 -15.64 -8.13
N TYR A 42 18.27 -16.18 -7.40
CA TYR A 42 18.10 -15.94 -5.97
C TYR A 42 19.32 -16.37 -5.17
N ASP A 43 19.89 -17.54 -5.47
CA ASP A 43 21.02 -18.08 -4.71
C ASP A 43 22.29 -17.24 -4.86
N GLY A 44 22.46 -16.57 -6.00
CA GLY A 44 23.56 -15.64 -6.27
C GLY A 44 23.41 -14.25 -5.64
N LEU A 45 22.26 -13.94 -5.05
CA LEU A 45 22.03 -12.63 -4.41
C LEU A 45 22.83 -12.47 -3.12
N SER A 46 23.26 -11.24 -2.85
CA SER A 46 23.86 -10.88 -1.55
C SER A 46 22.88 -11.12 -0.39
N PRO A 47 23.37 -11.30 0.85
CA PRO A 47 22.50 -11.49 2.01
C PRO A 47 21.43 -10.40 2.17
N MET A 48 21.81 -9.13 1.92
CA MET A 48 20.88 -8.00 1.99
C MET A 48 19.82 -8.05 0.89
N GLN A 49 20.21 -8.38 -0.36
CA GLN A 49 19.25 -8.54 -1.46
C GLN A 49 18.29 -9.71 -1.22
N LYS A 50 18.75 -10.83 -0.64
CA LYS A 50 17.86 -11.94 -0.26
C LYS A 50 16.84 -11.51 0.80
N LEU A 51 17.27 -10.69 1.75
CA LEU A 51 16.37 -10.13 2.76
C LEU A 51 15.32 -9.23 2.13
N GLU A 52 15.73 -8.25 1.31
CA GLU A 52 14.78 -7.37 0.59
C GLU A 52 13.85 -8.17 -0.34
N TRP A 53 14.38 -9.18 -1.03
CA TRP A 53 13.61 -10.09 -1.89
C TRP A 53 12.49 -10.78 -1.12
N ASN A 54 12.80 -11.31 0.07
CA ASN A 54 11.82 -12.00 0.89
C ASN A 54 10.82 -11.03 1.54
N ASN A 55 11.25 -9.81 1.92
CA ASN A 55 10.35 -8.77 2.43
C ASN A 55 9.30 -8.35 1.41
N ARG A 56 9.72 -8.21 0.14
CA ARG A 56 8.81 -7.94 -0.98
C ARG A 56 7.75 -9.02 -1.18
N GLY A 57 8.00 -10.24 -0.69
CA GLY A 57 7.04 -11.34 -0.73
C GLY A 57 5.83 -11.04 0.16
N PHE A 58 6.06 -10.74 1.45
CA PHE A 58 4.94 -10.47 2.36
C PHE A 58 4.26 -9.13 2.11
N SER A 59 4.99 -8.10 1.63
CA SER A 59 4.35 -6.84 1.24
C SER A 59 3.45 -7.00 0.02
N THR A 60 3.82 -7.88 -0.93
CA THR A 60 2.95 -8.23 -2.06
C THR A 60 1.66 -8.91 -1.59
N VAL A 61 1.76 -9.86 -0.64
CA VAL A 61 0.57 -10.56 -0.12
C VAL A 61 -0.35 -9.61 0.66
N HIS A 62 0.20 -8.80 1.57
CA HIS A 62 -0.57 -7.78 2.28
C HIS A 62 -1.26 -6.84 1.30
N ALA A 63 -0.53 -6.31 0.32
CA ALA A 63 -1.07 -5.37 -0.65
C ALA A 63 -2.26 -5.92 -1.43
N LEU A 64 -2.19 -7.19 -1.88
CA LEU A 64 -3.29 -7.84 -2.59
C LEU A 64 -4.53 -8.01 -1.70
N VAL A 65 -4.34 -8.46 -0.46
CA VAL A 65 -5.44 -8.64 0.50
C VAL A 65 -6.07 -7.29 0.89
N ALA A 66 -5.24 -6.31 1.24
CA ALA A 66 -5.67 -4.97 1.62
C ALA A 66 -6.44 -4.29 0.47
N ALA A 67 -5.94 -4.39 -0.77
CA ALA A 67 -6.64 -3.85 -1.93
C ALA A 67 -7.98 -4.56 -2.19
N ALA A 68 -8.02 -5.89 -2.14
CA ALA A 68 -9.25 -6.64 -2.36
C ALA A 68 -10.33 -6.35 -1.31
N VAL A 69 -9.97 -6.36 -0.02
CA VAL A 69 -10.89 -6.04 1.07
C VAL A 69 -11.36 -4.60 1.00
N SER A 70 -10.45 -3.66 0.72
CA SER A 70 -10.81 -2.24 0.59
C SER A 70 -11.76 -2.00 -0.59
N PHE A 71 -11.48 -2.61 -1.74
CA PHE A 71 -12.36 -2.51 -2.90
C PHE A 71 -13.75 -3.10 -2.61
N TYR A 72 -13.80 -4.29 -2.01
CA TYR A 72 -15.07 -4.90 -1.62
C TYR A 72 -15.87 -4.00 -0.67
N LEU A 73 -15.24 -3.51 0.40
CA LEU A 73 -15.94 -2.70 1.40
C LEU A 73 -16.40 -1.35 0.84
N VAL A 74 -15.55 -0.66 0.06
CA VAL A 74 -15.85 0.68 -0.48
C VAL A 74 -16.81 0.62 -1.66
N MET A 75 -16.67 -0.36 -2.56
CA MET A 75 -17.38 -0.35 -3.85
C MET A 75 -18.53 -1.36 -3.94
N ILE A 76 -18.50 -2.46 -3.20
CA ILE A 76 -19.43 -3.59 -3.41
C ILE A 76 -20.38 -3.77 -2.23
N SER A 77 -19.88 -3.67 -1.00
CA SER A 77 -20.61 -4.10 0.19
C SER A 77 -21.83 -3.23 0.55
N GLY A 78 -21.95 -2.04 -0.05
CA GLY A 78 -22.98 -1.05 0.30
C GLY A 78 -22.71 -0.32 1.63
N LEU A 79 -21.66 -0.68 2.38
CA LEU A 79 -21.34 -0.10 3.70
C LEU A 79 -21.22 1.43 3.66
N PHE A 80 -20.65 1.96 2.58
CA PHE A 80 -20.41 3.40 2.38
C PHE A 80 -21.29 4.01 1.28
N SER A 81 -22.43 3.39 0.95
CA SER A 81 -23.38 3.98 -0.01
C SER A 81 -24.05 5.22 0.59
N GLU A 82 -24.25 6.27 -0.21
CA GLU A 82 -25.00 7.48 0.15
C GLU A 82 -26.47 7.17 0.48
N ASP A 83 -27.02 6.09 -0.09
CA ASP A 83 -28.42 5.70 0.11
C ASP A 83 -28.70 5.09 1.51
N VAL A 84 -27.66 4.74 2.25
CA VAL A 84 -27.79 4.21 3.61
C VAL A 84 -27.96 5.37 4.57
N ASN A 85 -28.99 5.33 5.42
CA ASN A 85 -29.20 6.35 6.45
C ASN A 85 -28.05 6.39 7.46
N GLY A 86 -27.60 7.60 7.83
CA GLY A 86 -26.59 7.84 8.86
C GLY A 86 -25.32 8.53 8.34
N ILE A 87 -24.42 8.89 9.26
CA ILE A 87 -23.19 9.63 8.96
C ILE A 87 -22.15 8.66 8.40
N ILE A 88 -21.66 8.89 7.17
CA ILE A 88 -20.68 8.02 6.48
C ILE A 88 -19.40 7.86 7.30
N ILE A 89 -18.97 8.93 7.97
CA ILE A 89 -17.75 8.95 8.78
C ILE A 89 -17.81 8.00 9.98
N ASP A 90 -18.99 7.68 10.50
CA ASP A 90 -19.14 6.80 11.67
C ASP A 90 -19.35 5.33 11.28
N ARG A 91 -19.31 5.00 9.97
CA ARG A 91 -19.55 3.63 9.49
C ARG A 91 -18.28 2.79 9.53
N LYS A 92 -18.39 1.61 10.13
CA LYS A 92 -17.35 0.57 10.17
C LYS A 92 -17.95 -0.83 10.09
N SER A 93 -17.10 -1.83 9.91
CA SER A 93 -17.46 -3.25 10.00
C SER A 93 -16.36 -4.05 10.68
N TRP A 94 -16.69 -5.23 11.22
CA TRP A 94 -15.70 -6.15 11.79
C TRP A 94 -14.57 -6.46 10.78
N LEU A 95 -14.90 -6.57 9.49
CA LEU A 95 -13.93 -6.81 8.42
C LEU A 95 -12.98 -5.63 8.22
N SER A 96 -13.47 -4.39 8.33
CA SER A 96 -12.60 -3.21 8.30
C SER A 96 -11.67 -3.15 9.51
N ASP A 97 -12.17 -3.46 10.71
CA ASP A 97 -11.37 -3.50 11.95
C ASP A 97 -10.28 -4.57 11.85
N SER A 98 -10.63 -5.77 11.36
CA SER A 98 -9.67 -6.84 11.11
C SER A 98 -8.61 -6.46 10.09
N MET A 99 -8.99 -5.85 8.96
CA MET A 99 -8.05 -5.43 7.93
C MET A 99 -7.09 -4.34 8.46
N PHE A 100 -7.57 -3.45 9.31
CA PHE A 100 -6.76 -2.42 9.96
C PHE A 100 -5.77 -3.05 10.95
N GLY A 101 -6.21 -3.98 11.78
CA GLY A 101 -5.34 -4.74 12.68
C GLY A 101 -4.25 -5.52 11.93
N VAL A 102 -4.63 -6.27 10.89
CA VAL A 102 -3.67 -6.99 10.02
C VAL A 102 -2.67 -6.02 9.38
N SER A 103 -3.13 -4.85 8.94
CA SER A 103 -2.27 -3.82 8.35
C SER A 103 -1.30 -3.21 9.36
N ILE A 104 -1.72 -2.97 10.61
CA ILE A 104 -0.80 -2.55 11.69
C ILE A 104 0.28 -3.62 11.91
N GLY A 105 -0.11 -4.89 12.02
CA GLY A 105 0.85 -5.99 12.20
C GLY A 105 1.88 -6.08 11.06
N TYR A 106 1.42 -5.92 9.82
CA TYR A 106 2.28 -5.83 8.64
C TYR A 106 3.22 -4.61 8.68
N PHE A 107 2.68 -3.39 8.81
CA PHE A 107 3.48 -2.17 8.79
C PHE A 107 4.49 -2.13 9.94
N PHE A 108 4.11 -2.65 11.12
CA PHE A 108 5.02 -2.79 12.25
C PHE A 108 6.17 -3.75 11.93
N THR A 109 5.87 -4.92 11.36
CA THR A 109 6.89 -5.91 10.98
C THR A 109 7.86 -5.36 9.94
N ASP A 110 7.35 -4.73 8.87
CA ASP A 110 8.21 -4.16 7.83
C ASP A 110 9.04 -2.98 8.34
N LEU A 111 8.43 -2.09 9.14
CA LEU A 111 9.14 -0.97 9.76
C LEU A 111 10.24 -1.45 10.72
N ALA A 112 9.98 -2.47 11.53
CA ALA A 112 11.00 -3.04 12.42
C ALA A 112 12.20 -3.59 11.63
N MET A 113 11.96 -4.26 10.49
CA MET A 113 13.03 -4.75 9.61
C MET A 113 13.80 -3.60 8.95
N ILE A 114 13.10 -2.56 8.47
CA ILE A 114 13.71 -1.36 7.89
C ILE A 114 14.61 -0.67 8.93
N LEU A 115 14.15 -0.49 10.17
CA LEU A 115 14.93 0.14 11.24
C LEU A 115 16.15 -0.71 11.63
N TRP A 116 15.99 -2.03 11.72
CA TRP A 116 17.08 -2.95 12.06
C TRP A 116 18.22 -2.93 11.02
N HIS A 117 17.87 -2.74 9.76
CA HIS A 117 18.81 -2.73 8.64
C HIS A 117 19.05 -1.32 8.07
N PHE A 118 18.65 -0.26 8.77
CA PHE A 118 18.81 1.11 8.29
C PHE A 118 20.30 1.50 8.19
N PRO A 119 20.76 2.18 7.12
CA PRO A 119 20.02 2.68 5.95
C PRO A 119 20.03 1.72 4.74
N SER A 120 20.42 0.45 4.94
CA SER A 120 20.62 -0.52 3.85
C SER A 120 19.32 -1.11 3.31
N LEU A 121 18.27 -1.17 4.13
CA LEU A 121 16.93 -1.61 3.75
C LEU A 121 15.94 -0.46 3.92
N GLY A 122 15.23 -0.12 2.84
CA GLY A 122 14.24 0.95 2.85
C GLY A 122 14.84 2.36 2.87
N GLY A 123 14.15 3.29 2.21
CA GLY A 123 14.48 4.71 2.24
C GLY A 123 13.74 5.47 3.36
N LYS A 124 14.19 6.70 3.68
CA LYS A 124 13.54 7.59 4.67
C LYS A 124 12.06 7.82 4.38
N GLU A 125 11.70 7.82 3.11
CA GLU A 125 10.32 7.91 2.63
C GLU A 125 9.45 6.74 3.10
N PHE A 126 10.00 5.54 3.24
CA PHE A 126 9.26 4.38 3.73
C PHE A 126 9.05 4.45 5.24
N LEU A 127 10.01 4.97 6.01
CA LEU A 127 9.83 5.21 7.45
C LEU A 127 8.67 6.18 7.68
N LEU A 128 8.65 7.29 6.93
CA LEU A 128 7.58 8.29 7.00
C LEU A 128 6.24 7.66 6.58
N HIS A 129 6.20 6.96 5.45
CA HIS A 129 4.99 6.31 4.95
C HIS A 129 4.40 5.33 5.98
N HIS A 130 5.22 4.42 6.51
CA HIS A 130 4.76 3.39 7.47
C HIS A 130 4.29 4.02 8.78
N GLY A 131 5.04 5.00 9.30
CA GLY A 131 4.67 5.71 10.53
C GLY A 131 3.34 6.45 10.38
N LEU A 132 3.16 7.19 9.28
CA LEU A 132 1.91 7.90 9.00
C LEU A 132 0.72 6.95 8.79
N SER A 133 0.93 5.84 8.08
CA SER A 133 -0.10 4.81 7.87
C SER A 133 -0.55 4.19 9.19
N MET A 134 0.38 3.74 10.05
CA MET A 134 0.03 3.17 11.35
C MET A 134 -0.66 4.20 12.25
N TYR A 135 -0.16 5.44 12.28
CA TYR A 135 -0.78 6.51 13.04
C TYR A 135 -2.24 6.73 12.63
N ALA A 136 -2.51 6.86 11.33
CA ALA A 136 -3.87 7.08 10.82
C ALA A 136 -4.79 5.87 11.09
N ILE A 137 -4.29 4.64 10.90
CA ILE A 137 -5.07 3.42 11.17
C ILE A 137 -5.42 3.30 12.66
N CYS A 138 -4.46 3.57 13.56
CA CYS A 138 -4.72 3.56 15.00
C CYS A 138 -5.79 4.58 15.40
N LEU A 139 -5.74 5.80 14.87
CA LEU A 139 -6.78 6.81 15.13
C LEU A 139 -8.16 6.34 14.65
N ALA A 140 -8.24 5.71 13.48
CA ALA A 140 -9.49 5.16 12.96
C ALA A 140 -10.04 4.05 13.86
N LEU A 141 -9.21 3.08 14.25
CA LEU A 141 -9.61 2.00 15.17
C LEU A 141 -10.13 2.55 16.50
N PHE A 142 -9.31 3.37 17.18
CA PHE A 142 -9.67 3.90 18.50
C PHE A 142 -10.95 4.75 18.49
N SER A 143 -11.19 5.50 17.42
CA SER A 143 -12.41 6.31 17.30
C SER A 143 -13.60 5.57 16.71
N GLY A 144 -13.36 4.48 15.97
CA GLY A 144 -14.37 3.82 15.14
C GLY A 144 -14.83 4.65 13.94
N LYS A 145 -14.07 5.69 13.56
CA LYS A 145 -14.46 6.68 12.56
C LYS A 145 -13.50 6.72 11.37
N ALA A 146 -13.97 7.25 10.25
CA ALA A 146 -13.23 7.47 9.02
C ALA A 146 -12.65 6.18 8.38
N HIS A 147 -13.30 5.03 8.61
CA HIS A 147 -12.85 3.74 8.04
C HIS A 147 -12.81 3.78 6.51
N MET A 148 -13.80 4.43 5.87
CA MET A 148 -13.82 4.63 4.40
C MET A 148 -12.52 5.24 3.87
N TYR A 149 -12.01 6.27 4.54
CA TYR A 149 -10.81 6.99 4.12
C TYR A 149 -9.55 6.16 4.30
N ILE A 150 -9.43 5.41 5.38
CA ILE A 150 -8.33 4.45 5.55
C ILE A 150 -8.39 3.36 4.49
N LEU A 151 -9.58 2.82 4.18
CA LEU A 151 -9.76 1.81 3.14
C LEU A 151 -9.39 2.34 1.74
N MET A 152 -9.77 3.57 1.40
CA MET A 152 -9.31 4.21 0.15
C MET A 152 -7.79 4.31 0.08
N VAL A 153 -7.12 4.69 1.18
CA VAL A 153 -5.67 4.76 1.23
C VAL A 153 -5.05 3.36 1.15
N LEU A 154 -5.59 2.36 1.84
CA LEU A 154 -5.14 0.96 1.75
C LEU A 154 -5.33 0.37 0.34
N PHE A 155 -6.39 0.75 -0.38
CA PHE A 155 -6.58 0.35 -1.77
C PHE A 155 -5.41 0.81 -2.67
N THR A 156 -4.70 1.87 -2.31
CA THR A 156 -3.53 2.34 -3.07
C THR A 156 -2.36 1.34 -3.04
N GLU A 157 -2.36 0.38 -2.11
CA GLU A 157 -1.42 -0.73 -2.10
C GLU A 157 -1.61 -1.68 -3.30
N ALA A 158 -2.72 -1.59 -4.04
CA ALA A 158 -2.92 -2.31 -5.30
C ALA A 158 -1.76 -2.11 -6.32
N THR A 159 -0.99 -1.03 -6.19
CA THR A 159 0.18 -0.79 -7.04
C THR A 159 1.46 -1.48 -6.58
N THR A 160 1.54 -1.87 -5.31
CA THR A 160 2.73 -2.46 -4.66
C THR A 160 3.20 -3.75 -5.32
N PRO A 161 2.32 -4.68 -5.75
CA PRO A 161 2.74 -5.86 -6.52
C PRO A 161 3.52 -5.50 -7.80
N PHE A 162 3.13 -4.43 -8.51
CA PHE A 162 3.85 -4.01 -9.73
C PHE A 162 5.22 -3.43 -9.41
N VAL A 163 5.33 -2.66 -8.31
CA VAL A 163 6.61 -2.12 -7.82
C VAL A 163 7.55 -3.27 -7.44
N ASN A 164 7.04 -4.25 -6.69
CA ASN A 164 7.80 -5.42 -6.26
C ASN A 164 8.22 -6.29 -7.45
N LEU A 165 7.31 -6.59 -8.38
CA LEU A 165 7.64 -7.33 -9.60
C LEU A 165 8.69 -6.62 -10.43
N ARG A 166 8.62 -5.29 -10.56
CA ARG A 166 9.62 -4.52 -11.29
C ARG A 166 11.00 -4.65 -10.65
N TRP A 167 11.06 -4.62 -9.32
CA TRP A 167 12.31 -4.80 -8.59
C TRP A 167 12.85 -6.23 -8.72
N TYR A 168 11.99 -7.26 -8.63
CA TYR A 168 12.41 -8.66 -8.83
C TYR A 168 13.04 -8.87 -10.19
N LEU A 169 12.40 -8.36 -11.24
CA LEU A 169 12.91 -8.44 -12.61
C LEU A 169 14.23 -7.67 -12.77
N ASP A 170 14.39 -6.53 -12.10
CA ASP A 170 15.65 -5.78 -12.12
C ASP A 170 16.80 -6.59 -11.50
N VAL A 171 16.59 -7.07 -10.27
CA VAL A 171 17.59 -7.84 -9.52
C VAL A 171 17.90 -9.18 -10.18
N ALA A 172 16.95 -9.76 -10.91
CA ALA A 172 17.16 -10.95 -11.73
C ALA A 172 17.88 -10.68 -13.07
N GLY A 173 18.24 -9.43 -13.38
CA GLY A 173 18.88 -9.06 -14.64
C GLY A 173 17.94 -9.10 -15.86
N GLN A 174 16.62 -9.02 -15.64
CA GLN A 174 15.58 -9.18 -16.67
C GLN A 174 14.96 -7.84 -17.12
N LYS A 175 15.74 -6.75 -17.08
CA LYS A 175 15.29 -5.41 -17.52
C LYS A 175 14.88 -5.34 -18.99
N ASP A 176 15.50 -6.16 -19.84
CA ASP A 176 15.26 -6.16 -21.28
C ASP A 176 14.11 -7.10 -21.69
N HIS A 177 13.52 -7.84 -20.75
CA HIS A 177 12.41 -8.74 -21.03
C HIS A 177 11.08 -7.97 -21.19
N ASN A 178 10.22 -8.41 -22.11
CA ASN A 178 8.90 -7.79 -22.36
C ASN A 178 8.04 -7.68 -21.08
N LEU A 179 8.20 -8.63 -20.15
CA LEU A 179 7.52 -8.59 -18.85
C LEU A 179 7.89 -7.35 -18.03
N TYR A 180 9.14 -6.87 -18.08
CA TYR A 180 9.57 -5.65 -17.40
C TYR A 180 8.92 -4.40 -18.00
N LEU A 181 8.72 -4.40 -19.33
CA LEU A 181 8.00 -3.36 -20.05
C LEU A 181 6.51 -3.35 -19.67
N TYR A 182 5.81 -4.48 -19.83
CA TYR A 182 4.38 -4.58 -19.54
C TYR A 182 4.07 -4.30 -18.08
N ASN A 183 4.86 -4.82 -17.15
CA ASN A 183 4.73 -4.48 -15.74
C ASN A 183 4.98 -2.98 -15.49
N GLY A 184 5.94 -2.36 -16.19
CA GLY A 184 6.16 -0.92 -16.13
C GLY A 184 4.95 -0.10 -16.59
N LEU A 185 4.27 -0.53 -17.65
CA LEU A 185 3.04 0.09 -18.13
C LEU A 185 1.88 -0.10 -17.15
N ALA A 186 1.68 -1.32 -16.66
CA ALA A 186 0.67 -1.62 -15.63
C ALA A 186 0.91 -0.79 -14.35
N MET A 187 2.17 -0.67 -13.91
CA MET A 187 2.55 0.17 -12.78
C MET A 187 2.22 1.65 -13.03
N PHE A 188 2.47 2.17 -14.23
CA PHE A 188 2.13 3.55 -14.60
C PHE A 188 0.62 3.81 -14.54
N VAL A 189 -0.17 2.96 -15.21
CA VAL A 189 -1.64 3.08 -15.25
C VAL A 189 -2.24 2.91 -13.86
N GLY A 190 -1.80 1.87 -13.13
CA GLY A 190 -2.23 1.61 -11.77
C GLY A 190 -1.92 2.78 -10.83
N TRP A 191 -0.74 3.40 -10.95
CA TRP A 191 -0.38 4.57 -10.14
C TRP A 191 -1.27 5.78 -10.44
N LEU A 192 -1.52 6.06 -11.72
CA LEU A 192 -2.41 7.14 -12.12
C LEU A 192 -3.81 6.96 -11.53
N ILE A 193 -4.39 5.76 -11.66
CA ILE A 193 -5.75 5.49 -11.18
C ILE A 193 -5.80 5.45 -9.65
N ALA A 194 -5.03 4.55 -9.03
CA ALA A 194 -5.17 4.26 -7.61
C ALA A 194 -4.50 5.28 -6.69
N ARG A 195 -3.52 6.06 -7.16
CA ARG A 195 -2.75 7.00 -6.32
C ARG A 195 -2.90 8.48 -6.68
N ILE A 196 -3.29 8.80 -7.91
CA ILE A 196 -3.53 10.19 -8.34
C ILE A 196 -5.03 10.47 -8.39
N ILE A 197 -5.78 9.78 -9.25
CA ILE A 197 -7.21 10.01 -9.45
C ILE A 197 -7.99 9.71 -8.17
N LEU A 198 -7.69 8.58 -7.50
CA LEU A 198 -8.32 8.27 -6.23
C LEU A 198 -8.09 9.33 -5.15
N PHE A 199 -6.90 9.95 -5.09
CA PHE A 199 -6.63 11.02 -4.12
C PHE A 199 -7.40 12.30 -4.48
N VAL A 200 -7.58 12.61 -5.77
CA VAL A 200 -8.48 13.71 -6.19
C VAL A 200 -9.91 13.43 -5.70
N TYR A 201 -10.41 12.21 -5.91
CA TYR A 201 -11.72 11.82 -5.40
C TYR A 201 -11.79 11.88 -3.86
N PHE A 202 -10.78 11.36 -3.16
CA PHE A 202 -10.66 11.40 -1.70
C PHE A 202 -10.81 12.83 -1.17
N PHE A 203 -10.05 13.79 -1.72
CA PHE A 203 -10.12 15.18 -1.25
C PHE A 203 -11.45 15.84 -1.59
N THR A 204 -12.03 15.52 -2.76
CA THR A 204 -13.36 16.00 -3.15
C THR A 204 -14.43 15.47 -2.19
N HIS A 205 -14.33 14.20 -1.80
CA HIS A 205 -15.26 13.56 -0.86
C HIS A 205 -15.11 14.15 0.55
N VAL A 206 -13.88 14.36 1.03
CA VAL A 206 -13.60 15.04 2.31
C VAL A 206 -14.17 16.46 2.32
N TYR A 207 -14.01 17.21 1.21
CA TYR A 207 -14.57 18.55 1.08
C TYR A 207 -16.10 18.54 1.10
N SER A 208 -16.72 17.63 0.36
CA SER A 208 -18.19 17.51 0.29
C SER A 208 -18.80 17.06 1.62
N HIS A 209 -18.05 16.32 2.43
CA HIS A 209 -18.46 15.82 3.74
C HIS A 209 -17.78 16.55 4.91
N TYR A 210 -17.34 17.80 4.70
CA TYR A 210 -16.50 18.52 5.65
C TYR A 210 -17.09 18.59 7.07
N ASP A 211 -18.39 18.82 7.19
CA ASP A 211 -19.06 18.89 8.50
C ASP A 211 -19.03 17.54 9.24
N GLN A 212 -19.12 16.41 8.52
CA GLN A 212 -18.96 15.08 9.12
C GLN A 212 -17.50 14.83 9.50
N VAL A 213 -16.53 15.28 8.70
CA VAL A 213 -15.10 15.13 9.03
C VAL A 213 -14.75 15.94 10.28
N LYS A 214 -15.35 17.11 10.45
CA LYS A 214 -15.17 17.97 11.62
C LYS A 214 -15.73 17.34 12.91
N SER A 215 -16.67 16.40 12.82
CA SER A 215 -17.33 15.77 13.98
C SER A 215 -16.58 14.55 14.55
N ILE A 216 -15.39 14.20 14.02
CA ILE A 216 -14.60 13.04 14.45
C ILE A 216 -14.08 13.23 15.88
N PHE A 217 -12.94 13.90 16.02
CA PHE A 217 -12.30 14.40 17.24
C PHE A 217 -11.10 15.21 16.76
N ALA A 218 -10.57 16.12 17.59
CA ALA A 218 -9.56 17.08 17.14
C ALA A 218 -8.36 16.41 16.43
N LEU A 219 -7.77 15.38 17.04
CA LEU A 219 -6.62 14.69 16.47
C LEU A 219 -6.97 13.89 15.20
N GLY A 220 -8.15 13.27 15.12
CA GLY A 220 -8.62 12.59 13.91
C GLY A 220 -8.88 13.55 12.75
N PHE A 221 -9.50 14.70 13.03
CA PHE A 221 -9.68 15.78 12.06
C PHE A 221 -8.34 16.27 11.51
N TYR A 222 -7.41 16.65 12.38
CA TYR A 222 -6.08 17.09 11.95
C TYR A 222 -5.30 15.97 11.25
N GLY A 223 -5.51 14.71 11.63
CA GLY A 223 -4.97 13.54 10.92
C GLY A 223 -5.42 13.50 9.46
N ILE A 224 -6.71 13.65 9.17
CA ILE A 224 -7.24 13.69 7.79
C ILE A 224 -6.74 14.93 7.03
N MET A 225 -6.54 16.07 7.73
CA MET A 225 -6.03 17.29 7.11
C MET A 225 -4.51 17.29 6.85
N THR A 226 -3.75 16.33 7.39
CA THR A 226 -2.28 16.33 7.30
C THR A 226 -1.70 15.05 6.68
N VAL A 227 -2.21 13.88 7.06
CA VAL A 227 -1.67 12.59 6.61
C VAL A 227 -1.97 12.33 5.13
N PRO A 228 -3.24 12.33 4.65
CA PRO A 228 -3.52 12.15 3.23
C PRO A 228 -2.84 13.19 2.32
N PRO A 229 -2.81 14.51 2.63
CA PRO A 229 -2.03 15.47 1.84
C PRO A 229 -0.54 15.13 1.74
N THR A 230 0.07 14.68 2.84
CA THR A 230 1.48 14.24 2.83
C THR A 230 1.67 13.03 1.92
N LEU A 231 0.80 12.03 2.03
CA LEU A 231 0.81 10.84 1.16
C LEU A 231 0.58 11.21 -0.31
N ALA A 232 -0.29 12.18 -0.60
CA ALA A 232 -0.53 12.67 -1.96
C ALA A 232 0.73 13.31 -2.56
N VAL A 233 1.45 14.14 -1.80
CA VAL A 233 2.73 14.73 -2.23
C VAL A 233 3.76 13.63 -2.54
N MET A 234 3.86 12.62 -1.67
CA MET A 234 4.72 11.46 -1.91
C MET A 234 4.32 10.69 -3.17
N ASN A 235 3.02 10.48 -3.39
CA ASN A 235 2.48 9.82 -4.59
C ASN A 235 2.81 10.59 -5.87
N VAL A 236 2.72 11.92 -5.86
CA VAL A 236 3.11 12.77 -7.00
C VAL A 236 4.62 12.70 -7.24
N PHE A 237 5.43 12.72 -6.19
CA PHE A 237 6.89 12.59 -6.28
C PHE A 237 7.29 11.26 -6.94
N TRP A 238 6.71 10.14 -6.51
CA TRP A 238 6.97 8.84 -7.11
C TRP A 238 6.39 8.73 -8.51
N PHE A 239 5.20 9.28 -8.78
CA PHE A 239 4.62 9.28 -10.12
C PHE A 239 5.52 10.00 -11.11
N ARG A 240 6.13 11.14 -10.72
CA ARG A 240 7.15 11.83 -11.53
C ARG A 240 8.33 10.92 -11.89
N LYS A 241 8.79 10.07 -10.96
CA LYS A 241 9.86 9.09 -11.23
C LYS A 241 9.38 8.02 -12.23
N ILE A 242 8.16 7.53 -12.08
CA ILE A 242 7.55 6.55 -12.99
C ILE A 242 7.39 7.13 -14.40
N CYS A 243 6.84 8.34 -14.55
CA CYS A 243 6.72 9.03 -15.84
C CYS A 243 8.07 9.19 -16.52
N ARG A 244 9.11 9.61 -15.78
CA ARG A 244 10.47 9.72 -16.31
C ARG A 244 11.03 8.38 -16.77
N GLY A 245 10.76 7.31 -16.02
CA GLY A 245 11.11 5.94 -16.41
C GLY A 245 10.44 5.55 -17.73
N MET A 246 9.14 5.82 -17.87
CA MET A 246 8.36 5.51 -19.07
C MET A 246 8.86 6.27 -20.30
N VAL A 247 9.10 7.57 -20.17
CA VAL A 247 9.64 8.40 -21.27
C VAL A 247 10.98 7.85 -21.76
N ARG A 248 11.88 7.46 -20.84
CA ARG A 248 13.17 6.85 -21.21
C ARG A 248 12.99 5.56 -21.99
N THR A 249 12.06 4.70 -21.58
CA THR A 249 11.77 3.44 -22.28
C THR A 249 11.21 3.69 -23.68
N LEU A 250 10.24 4.60 -23.83
CA LEU A 250 9.65 4.95 -25.13
C LEU A 250 10.69 5.57 -26.08
N SER A 251 11.55 6.45 -25.58
CA SER A 251 12.63 7.06 -26.38
C SER A 251 13.61 6.01 -26.92
N LYS A 252 13.99 5.01 -26.10
CA LYS A 252 14.85 3.90 -26.55
C LYS A 252 14.18 3.05 -27.63
N MET A 253 12.90 2.71 -27.47
CA MET A 253 12.14 1.95 -28.48
C MET A 253 12.06 2.70 -29.81
N LYS A 254 11.88 4.02 -29.77
CA LYS A 254 11.86 4.87 -30.97
C LYS A 254 13.22 4.86 -31.68
N GLN A 255 14.33 4.92 -30.94
CA GLN A 255 15.68 4.84 -31.50
C GLN A 255 15.97 3.48 -32.16
N HIS A 256 15.61 2.37 -31.50
CA HIS A 256 15.75 1.03 -32.09
C HIS A 256 14.92 0.86 -33.37
N THR A 257 13.69 1.38 -33.39
CA THR A 257 12.82 1.32 -34.57
C THR A 257 13.34 2.19 -35.72
N ALA A 258 13.98 3.32 -35.41
CA ALA A 258 14.59 4.18 -36.42
C ALA A 258 15.83 3.53 -37.05
N ASN A 259 16.70 2.91 -36.23
CA ASN A 259 17.92 2.25 -36.71
C ASN A 259 17.64 0.93 -37.44
N GLY A 260 16.58 0.19 -37.08
CA GLY A 260 16.18 -1.03 -37.79
C GLY A 260 15.46 -0.80 -39.13
N LYS A 261 15.28 0.46 -39.55
CA LYS A 261 14.75 0.85 -40.88
C LYS A 261 15.85 1.35 -41.84
N THR A 262 17.09 1.44 -41.38
CA THR A 262 18.25 1.89 -42.16
C THR A 262 19.16 0.75 -42.63
N ASP A 263 18.80 -0.49 -42.31
CA ASP A 263 19.39 -1.73 -42.82
C ASP A 263 18.39 -2.43 -43.78
#